data_AF-A0A6N7ZJC1-F1
#
_entry.id   AF-A0A6N7ZJC1-F1
#
_cell.length_a   1.000
_cell.length_b   1.000
_cell.length_c   1.000
_cell.angle_alpha   90.00
_cell.angle_beta   90.00
_cell.angle_gamma   90.00
#
_symmetry.space_group_name_H-M   'P 1'
#
loop_
_entity.id
_entity.type
_entity.pdbx_description
1 polymer ?
#
loop_
_entity_poly.entity_id
_entity_poly.type
_entity_poly.pdbx_seq_one_letter_code
_entity_poly.pdbx_strand_id
1 'polypeptide(L)'
;MSYTPDPFAAEHTARHTAGGPDPGVAPAPAAAGPAGPPADQQSVGELVAEVSRDLSTLMRQEVELAKAEAKQSAQRAGKGAGMLAGAGVAGHMVLLFLSVALWWALGAVMGRGWSAVVVAVLWAVVAAVLATRGRKELRTVEGMPETTDTLKKIPNAVRGHEEKNS
;
A
#
# COMPACT_ATOMS: atom_id res chain seq x y z
N MET A 1 -31.71 -20.23 -0.91
CA MET A 1 -31.44 -18.81 -0.62
C MET A 1 -31.94 -18.57 0.79
N SER A 2 -31.06 -18.64 1.77
CA SER A 2 -31.44 -18.66 3.19
C SER A 2 -31.13 -17.30 3.81
N TYR A 3 -32.17 -16.61 4.25
CA TYR A 3 -32.11 -15.31 4.92
C TYR A 3 -31.92 -15.55 6.42
N THR A 4 -30.80 -15.11 6.97
CA THR A 4 -30.53 -15.05 8.41
C THR A 4 -30.98 -13.68 8.93
N PRO A 5 -31.96 -13.59 9.85
CA PRO A 5 -32.33 -12.32 10.46
C PRO A 5 -31.27 -11.86 11.48
N ASP A 6 -31.12 -10.54 11.59
CA ASP A 6 -30.14 -9.84 12.43
C ASP A 6 -30.61 -9.78 13.91
N PRO A 7 -29.81 -10.24 14.90
CA PRO A 7 -30.21 -10.31 16.31
C PRO A 7 -30.30 -8.95 17.03
N PHE A 8 -29.96 -7.83 16.38
CA PHE A 8 -29.91 -6.50 17.04
C PHE A 8 -31.10 -5.58 16.75
N ALA A 9 -32.12 -6.03 16.01
CA ALA A 9 -33.25 -5.18 15.63
C ALA A 9 -34.31 -4.98 16.75
N ALA A 10 -34.18 -5.59 17.94
CA ALA A 10 -35.29 -5.74 18.89
C ALA A 10 -35.30 -4.81 20.13
N GLU A 11 -34.29 -3.95 20.37
CA GLU A 11 -34.20 -3.25 21.68
C GLU A 11 -34.42 -1.73 21.69
N HIS A 12 -34.68 -1.07 20.56
CA HIS A 12 -34.72 0.40 20.53
C HIS A 12 -36.11 1.07 20.66
N THR A 13 -37.17 0.34 21.01
CA THR A 13 -38.55 0.87 20.95
C THR A 13 -39.36 0.81 22.24
N ALA A 14 -38.74 0.76 23.42
CA ALA A 14 -39.52 0.78 24.66
C ALA A 14 -38.80 1.49 25.80
N ARG A 15 -39.07 2.80 25.95
CA ARG A 15 -39.26 3.54 27.22
C ARG A 15 -39.22 5.04 26.92
N HIS A 16 -40.37 5.71 27.03
CA HIS A 16 -40.52 7.04 27.64
C HIS A 16 -41.97 7.51 27.43
N THR A 17 -42.89 6.96 28.22
CA THR A 17 -44.26 7.46 28.38
C THR A 17 -44.69 7.28 29.83
N ALA A 18 -44.68 8.35 30.61
CA ALA A 18 -45.60 8.63 31.73
C ALA A 18 -45.18 9.92 32.45
N GLY A 19 -45.95 10.99 32.29
CA GLY A 19 -45.86 12.20 33.12
C GLY A 19 -47.27 12.73 33.34
N GLY A 20 -47.80 12.56 34.56
CA GLY A 20 -49.02 13.20 35.03
C GLY A 20 -48.70 14.53 35.75
N PRO A 21 -49.66 15.45 35.90
CA PRO A 21 -49.43 16.75 36.53
C PRO A 21 -49.78 16.73 38.03
N ASP A 22 -48.85 17.15 38.88
CA ASP A 22 -49.13 17.49 40.30
C ASP A 22 -49.31 19.03 40.45
N PRO A 23 -50.36 19.50 41.16
CA PRO A 23 -50.57 20.91 41.41
C PRO A 23 -49.97 21.37 42.74
N GLY A 24 -49.25 22.50 42.68
CA GLY A 24 -49.21 23.47 43.78
C GLY A 24 -48.29 23.19 44.97
N VAL A 25 -47.06 23.69 44.90
CA VAL A 25 -46.35 24.24 46.06
C VAL A 25 -45.72 25.59 45.68
N ALA A 26 -46.02 26.61 46.47
CA ALA A 26 -45.64 28.01 46.29
C ALA A 26 -44.15 28.26 46.67
N PRO A 27 -43.56 29.42 46.31
CA PRO A 27 -42.11 29.64 46.26
C PRO A 27 -41.52 30.11 47.61
N ALA A 28 -40.35 29.59 47.96
CA ALA A 28 -39.50 30.04 49.06
C ALA A 28 -38.13 30.52 48.52
N PRO A 29 -37.42 31.40 49.24
CA PRO A 29 -36.63 32.48 48.65
C PRO A 29 -35.26 32.04 48.13
N ALA A 30 -34.79 32.81 47.15
CA ALA A 30 -33.47 32.76 46.53
C ALA A 30 -32.33 32.60 47.56
N ALA A 31 -31.80 31.38 47.66
CA ALA A 31 -30.46 31.13 48.19
C ALA A 31 -29.54 31.04 46.96
N ALA A 32 -28.78 32.10 46.73
CA ALA A 32 -27.71 32.14 45.75
C ALA A 32 -26.68 31.04 46.08
N GLY A 33 -26.74 29.94 45.33
CA GLY A 33 -25.63 28.99 45.28
C GLY A 33 -24.39 29.69 44.71
N PRO A 34 -23.17 29.26 45.07
CA PRO A 34 -21.97 29.77 44.42
C PRO A 34 -22.13 29.51 42.93
N ALA A 35 -22.22 30.60 42.16
CA ALA A 35 -22.23 30.56 40.72
C ALA A 35 -21.07 29.68 40.28
N GLY A 36 -21.39 28.54 39.65
CA GLY A 36 -20.41 27.82 38.84
C GLY A 36 -19.79 28.83 37.87
N PRO A 37 -18.49 28.72 37.57
CA PRO A 37 -17.78 29.72 36.78
C PRO A 37 -18.58 30.08 35.52
N PRO A 38 -18.69 31.38 35.18
CA PRO A 38 -19.61 31.88 34.16
C PRO A 38 -19.37 31.16 32.83
N ALA A 39 -20.39 30.44 32.37
CA ALA A 39 -20.49 29.96 31.00
C ALA A 39 -20.82 31.17 30.11
N ASP A 40 -19.80 31.97 29.77
CA ASP A 40 -19.79 33.05 28.76
C ASP A 40 -18.45 33.79 28.95
N GLN A 41 -17.34 33.37 28.34
CA GLN A 41 -16.99 33.67 26.96
C GLN A 41 -15.71 32.88 26.69
N GLN A 42 -15.77 31.76 25.98
CA GLN A 42 -14.53 31.18 25.45
C GLN A 42 -13.88 32.25 24.58
N SER A 43 -12.67 32.67 24.96
CA SER A 43 -11.99 33.72 24.20
C SER A 43 -11.76 33.23 22.77
N VAL A 44 -11.72 34.14 21.80
CA VAL A 44 -11.41 33.81 20.39
C VAL A 44 -10.10 33.01 20.29
N GLY A 45 -9.14 33.25 21.19
CA GLY A 45 -7.90 32.49 21.28
C GLY A 45 -8.09 31.03 21.69
N GLU A 46 -9.08 30.72 22.52
CA GLU A 46 -9.38 29.37 22.98
C GLU A 46 -10.10 28.55 21.91
N LEU A 47 -11.00 29.18 21.15
CA LEU A 47 -11.64 28.56 19.97
C LEU A 47 -10.63 28.26 18.87
N VAL A 48 -9.70 29.18 18.60
CA VAL A 48 -8.62 28.95 17.62
C VAL A 48 -7.67 27.84 18.09
N ALA A 49 -7.37 27.77 19.38
CA ALA A 49 -6.55 26.70 19.95
C ALA A 49 -7.24 25.32 19.82
N GLU A 50 -8.55 25.24 20.06
CA GLU A 50 -9.32 23.99 19.91
C GLU A 50 -9.37 23.53 18.45
N VAL A 51 -9.71 24.41 17.51
CA VAL A 51 -9.73 24.07 16.07
C VAL A 51 -8.34 23.67 15.57
N SER A 52 -7.28 24.32 16.05
CA SER A 52 -5.89 23.95 15.71
C SER A 52 -5.54 22.55 16.23
N ARG A 53 -6.02 22.20 17.43
CA ARG A 53 -5.84 20.89 18.03
C ARG A 53 -6.65 19.82 17.30
N ASP A 54 -7.87 20.11 16.87
CA ASP A 54 -8.70 19.22 16.06
C ASP A 54 -8.06 18.95 14.69
N LEU A 55 -7.62 20.00 14.01
CA LEU A 55 -6.93 19.85 12.72
C LEU A 55 -5.62 19.07 12.85
N SER A 56 -4.85 19.31 13.92
CA SER A 56 -3.65 18.53 14.22
C SER A 56 -3.99 17.05 14.49
N THR A 57 -5.16 16.77 15.07
CA THR A 57 -5.63 15.42 15.35
C THR A 57 -6.04 14.72 14.05
N LEU A 58 -6.80 15.39 13.18
CA LEU A 58 -7.18 14.88 11.86
C LEU A 58 -5.96 14.59 10.99
N MET A 59 -5.00 15.52 10.91
CA MET A 59 -3.76 15.32 10.16
C MET A 59 -2.99 14.09 10.64
N ARG A 60 -2.95 13.87 11.96
CA ARG A 60 -2.30 12.68 12.52
C ARG A 60 -3.05 11.40 12.19
N GLN A 61 -4.39 11.44 12.18
CA GLN A 61 -5.22 10.31 11.78
C GLN A 61 -5.06 9.96 10.30
N GLU A 62 -5.04 10.95 9.41
CA GLU A 62 -4.79 10.76 7.97
C GLU A 62 -3.41 10.12 7.73
N VAL A 63 -2.39 10.57 8.45
CA VAL A 63 -1.04 9.96 8.38
C VAL A 63 -1.05 8.53 8.91
N GLU A 64 -1.71 8.25 10.03
CA GLU A 64 -1.81 6.89 10.57
C GLU A 64 -2.61 5.97 9.64
N LEU A 65 -3.66 6.48 8.98
CA LEU A 65 -4.43 5.74 7.98
C LEU A 65 -3.59 5.45 6.74
N ALA A 66 -2.93 6.47 6.16
CA ALA A 66 -2.04 6.32 5.01
C ALA A 66 -0.91 5.33 5.31
N LYS A 67 -0.36 5.38 6.54
CA LYS A 67 0.63 4.42 7.01
C LYS A 67 0.07 3.01 7.13
N ALA A 68 -1.15 2.84 7.63
CA ALA A 68 -1.82 1.54 7.70
C ALA A 68 -2.08 0.97 6.29
N GLU A 69 -2.56 1.79 5.36
CA GLU A 69 -2.80 1.39 3.97
C GLU A 69 -1.49 1.06 3.23
N ALA A 70 -0.44 1.87 3.43
CA ALA A 70 0.89 1.60 2.90
C ALA A 70 1.45 0.28 3.44
N LYS A 71 1.30 0.01 4.76
CA LYS A 71 1.72 -1.25 5.37
C LYS A 71 0.93 -2.44 4.80
N GLN A 72 -0.38 -2.32 4.65
CA GLN A 72 -1.21 -3.37 4.08
C GLN A 72 -0.84 -3.64 2.61
N SER A 73 -0.61 -2.58 1.84
CA SER A 73 -0.14 -2.66 0.45
C SER A 73 1.22 -3.35 0.36
N ALA A 74 2.17 -2.95 1.22
CA ALA A 74 3.50 -3.57 1.29
C ALA A 74 3.42 -5.05 1.67
N GLN A 75 2.55 -5.44 2.61
CA GLN A 75 2.35 -6.84 2.98
C GLN A 75 1.77 -7.66 1.81
N ARG A 76 0.76 -7.13 1.11
CA ARG A 76 0.17 -7.80 -0.07
C ARG A 76 1.20 -7.95 -1.19
N ALA A 77 1.92 -6.87 -1.50
CA ALA A 77 2.99 -6.88 -2.50
C ALA A 77 4.11 -7.86 -2.10
N GLY A 78 4.53 -7.84 -0.84
CA GLY A 78 5.55 -8.75 -0.31
C GLY A 78 5.13 -10.22 -0.36
N LYS A 79 3.86 -10.54 -0.01
CA LYS A 79 3.32 -11.89 -0.16
C LYS A 79 3.29 -12.30 -1.64
N GLY A 80 2.84 -11.42 -2.52
CA GLY A 80 2.83 -11.66 -3.97
C GLY A 80 4.22 -11.95 -4.52
N ALA A 81 5.18 -11.07 -4.21
CA ALA A 81 6.58 -11.24 -4.59
C ALA A 81 7.18 -12.54 -4.03
N GLY A 82 6.89 -12.88 -2.76
CA GLY A 82 7.32 -14.13 -2.14
C GLY A 82 6.75 -15.37 -2.83
N MET A 83 5.47 -15.37 -3.19
CA MET A 83 4.83 -16.46 -3.94
C MET A 83 5.44 -16.60 -5.34
N LEU A 84 5.69 -15.49 -6.05
CA LEU A 84 6.33 -15.52 -7.36
C LEU A 84 7.78 -16.00 -7.30
N ALA A 85 8.54 -15.57 -6.30
CA ALA A 85 9.90 -16.06 -6.07
C ALA A 85 9.89 -17.57 -5.77
N GLY A 86 9.00 -18.02 -4.88
CA GLY A 86 8.81 -19.45 -4.58
C GLY A 86 8.40 -20.27 -5.82
N ALA A 87 7.48 -19.75 -6.63
CA ALA A 87 7.08 -20.37 -7.89
C ALA A 87 8.25 -20.45 -8.89
N GLY A 88 9.11 -19.43 -8.94
CA GLY A 88 10.34 -19.45 -9.74
C GLY A 88 11.29 -20.58 -9.32
N VAL A 89 11.53 -20.73 -8.02
CA VAL A 89 12.38 -21.82 -7.48
C VAL A 89 11.76 -23.19 -7.72
N ALA A 90 10.46 -23.35 -7.43
CA ALA A 90 9.75 -24.61 -7.67
C ALA A 90 9.73 -24.98 -9.15
N GLY A 91 9.46 -24.01 -10.03
CA GLY A 91 9.51 -24.20 -11.49
C GLY A 91 10.91 -24.59 -11.98
N HIS A 92 11.97 -24.00 -11.42
CA HIS A 92 13.35 -24.40 -11.71
C HIS A 92 13.62 -25.85 -11.30
N MET A 93 13.16 -26.29 -10.13
CA MET A 93 13.29 -27.68 -9.69
C MET A 93 12.53 -28.65 -10.60
N VAL A 94 11.32 -28.31 -11.04
CA VAL A 94 10.56 -29.11 -12.02
C VAL A 94 11.35 -29.26 -13.32
N LEU A 95 11.89 -28.17 -13.85
CA LEU A 95 12.71 -28.20 -15.07
C LEU A 95 13.99 -29.05 -14.91
N LEU A 96 14.63 -28.98 -13.75
CA LEU A 96 15.80 -29.82 -13.42
C LEU A 96 15.43 -31.31 -13.44
N PHE A 97 14.38 -31.70 -12.72
CA PHE A 97 13.95 -33.11 -12.69
C PHE A 97 13.45 -33.61 -14.04
N LEU A 98 12.74 -32.79 -14.81
CA LEU A 98 12.35 -33.13 -16.18
C LEU A 98 13.58 -33.33 -17.07
N SER A 99 14.63 -32.53 -16.90
CA SER A 99 15.88 -32.69 -17.65
C SER A 99 16.59 -34.00 -17.32
N VAL A 100 16.65 -34.37 -16.04
CA VAL A 100 17.23 -35.64 -15.59
C VAL A 100 16.40 -36.82 -16.09
N ALA A 101 15.07 -36.74 -15.98
CA ALA A 101 14.16 -37.78 -16.48
C ALA A 101 14.30 -37.95 -18.00
N LEU A 102 14.35 -36.85 -18.75
CA LEU A 102 14.55 -36.86 -20.19
C LEU A 102 15.90 -37.49 -20.55
N TRP A 103 16.98 -37.09 -19.87
CA TRP A 103 18.29 -37.70 -20.07
C TRP A 103 18.26 -39.21 -19.82
N TRP A 104 17.66 -39.67 -18.71
CA TRP A 104 17.51 -41.10 -18.44
C TRP A 104 16.69 -41.82 -19.50
N ALA A 105 15.57 -41.25 -19.93
CA ALA A 105 14.69 -41.82 -20.95
C ALA A 105 15.40 -41.98 -22.31
N LEU A 106 16.08 -40.93 -22.79
CA LEU A 106 16.89 -41.02 -24.01
C LEU A 106 18.07 -41.99 -23.81
N GLY A 107 18.64 -42.02 -22.60
CA GLY A 107 19.76 -42.87 -22.24
C GLY A 107 19.47 -44.34 -22.45
N ALA A 108 18.21 -44.77 -22.28
CA ALA A 108 17.76 -46.13 -22.53
C ALA A 108 17.70 -46.50 -24.02
N VAL A 109 17.61 -45.51 -24.92
CA VAL A 109 17.46 -45.72 -26.37
C VAL A 109 18.78 -45.55 -27.12
N MET A 110 19.56 -44.51 -26.79
CA MET A 110 20.76 -44.12 -27.55
C MET A 110 22.04 -44.05 -26.71
N GLY A 111 21.97 -44.40 -25.43
CA GLY A 111 23.09 -44.31 -24.48
C GLY A 111 23.20 -42.93 -23.82
N ARG A 112 23.70 -42.92 -22.58
CA ARG A 112 23.71 -41.72 -21.72
C ARG A 112 24.59 -40.58 -22.26
N GLY A 113 25.67 -40.89 -22.98
CA GLY A 113 26.55 -39.88 -23.56
C GLY A 113 25.85 -39.00 -24.59
N TRP A 114 25.29 -39.61 -25.64
CA TRP A 114 24.55 -38.90 -26.69
C TRP A 114 23.29 -38.23 -26.17
N SER A 115 22.63 -38.83 -25.18
CA SER A 115 21.47 -38.23 -24.52
C SER A 115 21.81 -36.92 -23.82
N ALA A 116 22.99 -36.83 -23.18
CA ALA A 116 23.46 -35.60 -22.56
C ALA A 116 23.62 -34.47 -23.59
N VAL A 117 24.18 -34.79 -24.77
CA VAL A 117 24.35 -33.83 -25.87
C VAL A 117 23.00 -33.33 -26.36
N VAL A 118 22.02 -34.21 -26.56
CA VAL A 118 20.66 -33.81 -26.99
C VAL A 118 20.00 -32.88 -25.97
N VAL A 119 20.06 -33.22 -24.67
CA VAL A 119 19.50 -32.38 -23.60
C VAL A 119 20.24 -31.03 -23.51
N ALA A 120 21.56 -31.02 -23.70
CA ALA A 120 22.35 -29.79 -23.72
C ALA A 120 21.97 -28.87 -24.90
N VAL A 121 21.79 -29.43 -26.11
CA VAL A 121 21.33 -28.67 -27.28
C VAL A 121 19.94 -28.10 -27.05
N LEU A 122 19.03 -28.87 -26.46
CA LEU A 122 17.69 -28.40 -26.10
C LEU A 122 17.78 -27.18 -25.17
N TRP A 123 18.57 -27.26 -24.11
CA TRP A 123 18.76 -26.14 -23.18
C TRP A 123 19.46 -24.94 -23.82
N ALA A 124 20.40 -25.16 -24.75
CA ALA A 124 21.04 -24.08 -25.49
C ALA A 124 20.02 -23.30 -26.34
N VAL A 125 19.08 -24.00 -26.98
CA VAL A 125 17.98 -23.36 -27.74
C VAL A 125 17.07 -22.56 -26.81
N VAL A 126 16.65 -23.15 -25.68
CA VAL A 126 15.83 -22.44 -24.67
C VAL A 126 16.56 -21.19 -24.17
N ALA A 127 17.83 -21.30 -23.82
CA ALA A 127 18.65 -20.18 -23.36
C ALA A 127 18.77 -19.07 -24.42
N ALA A 128 18.99 -19.43 -25.70
CA ALA A 128 19.05 -18.46 -26.79
C ALA A 128 17.73 -17.69 -26.96
N VAL A 129 16.59 -18.39 -26.88
CA VAL A 129 15.26 -17.77 -26.94
C VAL A 129 15.03 -16.84 -25.74
N LEU A 130 15.34 -17.29 -24.52
CA LEU A 130 15.17 -16.48 -23.31
C LEU A 130 16.07 -15.24 -23.33
N ALA A 131 17.34 -15.40 -23.71
CA ALA A 131 18.29 -14.29 -23.80
C ALA A 131 17.86 -13.25 -24.84
N THR A 132 17.37 -13.69 -26.00
CA THR A 132 16.89 -12.77 -27.06
C THR A 132 15.60 -12.06 -26.66
N ARG A 133 14.65 -12.74 -26.01
CA ARG A 133 13.43 -12.09 -25.49
C ARG A 133 13.73 -11.15 -24.33
N GLY A 134 14.50 -11.58 -23.35
CA GLY A 134 14.91 -10.75 -22.22
C GLY A 134 15.64 -9.48 -22.69
N ARG A 135 16.53 -9.60 -23.68
CA ARG A 135 17.21 -8.44 -24.27
C ARG A 135 16.25 -7.49 -25.00
N LYS A 136 15.18 -7.98 -25.62
CA LYS A 136 14.15 -7.12 -26.24
C LYS A 136 13.36 -6.36 -25.17
N GLU A 137 12.93 -7.04 -24.12
CA GLU A 137 12.19 -6.39 -23.02
C GLU A 137 13.04 -5.35 -22.29
N LEU A 138 14.31 -5.66 -22.00
CA LEU A 138 15.22 -4.70 -21.38
C LEU A 138 15.44 -3.46 -22.26
N ARG A 139 15.54 -3.63 -23.58
CA ARG A 139 15.66 -2.50 -24.52
C ARG A 139 14.39 -1.63 -24.56
N THR A 140 13.21 -2.21 -24.36
CA THR A 140 11.96 -1.45 -24.23
C THR A 140 11.96 -0.59 -22.97
N VAL A 141 12.53 -1.10 -21.86
CA VAL A 141 12.64 -0.37 -20.59
C VAL A 141 13.76 0.68 -20.63
N GLU A 142 14.88 0.39 -21.30
CA GLU A 142 15.98 1.34 -21.57
C GLU A 142 15.64 2.40 -22.65
N GLY A 143 14.45 2.32 -23.25
CA GLY A 143 13.88 3.35 -24.14
C GLY A 143 13.44 4.63 -23.44
N MET A 144 13.77 4.84 -22.16
CA MET A 144 13.77 6.17 -21.53
C MET A 144 15.13 6.84 -21.80
N PRO A 145 15.11 8.06 -22.36
CA PRO A 145 15.89 8.42 -23.53
C PRO A 145 17.32 8.83 -23.19
N GLU A 146 18.10 9.06 -24.25
CA GLU A 146 19.18 10.05 -24.55
C GLU A 146 19.34 11.31 -23.65
N THR A 147 18.73 11.35 -22.47
CA THR A 147 18.82 12.40 -21.47
C THR A 147 20.16 12.41 -20.76
N THR A 148 20.90 11.29 -20.74
CA THR A 148 22.27 11.28 -20.20
C THR A 148 23.22 12.12 -21.06
N ASP A 149 22.97 12.22 -22.37
CA ASP A 149 23.74 13.08 -23.27
C ASP A 149 23.25 14.53 -23.28
N THR A 150 21.98 14.77 -22.93
CA THR A 150 21.45 16.13 -22.71
C THR A 150 21.90 16.71 -21.36
N LEU A 151 21.97 15.89 -20.30
CA LEU A 151 22.48 16.29 -18.99
C LEU A 151 24.00 16.59 -19.00
N LYS A 152 24.76 15.93 -19.89
CA LYS A 152 26.17 16.28 -20.16
C LYS A 152 26.33 17.57 -20.99
N LYS A 153 25.28 18.06 -21.66
CA LYS A 153 25.30 19.28 -22.50
C LYS A 153 24.91 20.58 -21.78
N ILE A 154 24.61 20.54 -20.48
CA ILE A 154 24.36 21.77 -19.70
C ILE A 154 25.50 22.07 -18.70
N PRO A 155 26.71 22.49 -19.15
CA PRO A 155 27.69 23.10 -18.25
C PRO A 155 27.92 24.60 -18.46
N ASN A 156 26.95 25.39 -18.97
CA ASN A 156 27.19 26.85 -19.16
C ASN A 156 26.08 27.81 -18.74
N ALA A 157 24.99 27.37 -18.09
CA ALA A 157 23.98 28.29 -17.56
C ALA A 157 24.27 28.77 -16.11
N VAL A 158 25.34 28.29 -15.46
CA VAL A 158 25.74 28.66 -14.08
C VAL A 158 26.96 29.59 -14.06
N ARG A 159 27.37 30.15 -15.20
CA ARG A 159 28.27 31.32 -15.20
C ARG A 159 27.42 32.56 -15.40
N GLY A 160 27.11 33.20 -14.27
CA GLY A 160 26.44 34.48 -14.21
C GLY A 160 27.17 35.51 -15.06
N HIS A 161 26.37 36.36 -15.69
CA HIS A 161 26.85 37.54 -16.40
C HIS A 161 27.61 38.44 -15.42
N GLU A 162 28.94 38.46 -15.50
CA GLU A 162 29.71 39.62 -15.05
C GLU A 162 29.40 40.75 -16.03
N GLU A 163 28.40 41.57 -15.68
CA GLU A 163 28.24 42.93 -16.20
C GLU A 163 29.54 43.70 -15.96
N LYS A 164 30.36 43.79 -17.01
CA LYS A 164 31.50 44.69 -17.05
C LYS A 164 30.98 46.10 -17.34
N ASN A 165 30.66 46.83 -16.27
CA ASN A 165 30.44 48.27 -16.31
C ASN A 165 31.80 48.97 -16.12
N SER A 166 32.38 49.48 -17.20
CA SER A 166 33.46 50.47 -17.21
C SER A 166 33.45 51.21 -18.54
#